data_AF-A0AA91GI33-F1
#
_entry.id   AF-A0AA91GI33-F1
#
_cell.length_a   1.000
_cell.length_b   1.000
_cell.length_c   1.000
_cell.angle_alpha   90.00
_cell.angle_beta   90.00
_cell.angle_gamma   90.00
#
_symmetry.space_group_name_H-M   'P 1'
#
loop_
_entity.id
_entity.type
_entity.pdbx_description
1 polymer ?
#
loop_
_entity_poly.entity_id
_entity_poly.type
_entity_poly.pdbx_seq_one_letter_code
_entity_poly.pdbx_strand_id
1 'polypeptide(L)' 'MSIRKGQKGQKNIPYLHDEVKTKRTVLLTPTAWDILKTKAKTKNISISELMEQWARDTLD' A
#
# COMPACT_ATOMS: atom_id res chain seq x y z
N MET A 1 -7.33 -5.53 -19.20
CA MET A 1 -6.62 -6.79 -18.89
C MET A 1 -6.58 -6.94 -17.37
N SER A 2 -7.32 -7.89 -16.82
CA SER A 2 -7.34 -8.12 -15.37
C SER A 2 -6.20 -9.06 -15.01
N ILE A 3 -5.26 -8.59 -14.19
CA ILE A 3 -3.98 -9.25 -13.91
C ILE A 3 -4.16 -10.62 -13.23
N ARG A 4 -5.34 -10.94 -12.67
CA ARG A 4 -5.63 -12.24 -12.05
C ARG A 4 -7.10 -12.65 -12.22
N LYS A 5 -7.43 -13.37 -13.29
CA LYS A 5 -8.66 -14.18 -13.32
C LYS A 5 -8.34 -15.51 -12.62
N GLY A 6 -8.74 -15.67 -11.34
CA GLY A 6 -8.71 -16.96 -10.65
C GLY A 6 -7.70 -17.16 -9.51
N GLN A 7 -6.95 -16.15 -9.08
CA GLN A 7 -6.09 -16.28 -7.89
C GLN A 7 -6.74 -15.63 -6.66
N LYS A 8 -7.04 -16.45 -5.65
CA LYS A 8 -7.52 -16.02 -4.34
C LYS A 8 -6.43 -15.19 -3.66
N GLY A 9 -6.71 -13.93 -3.36
CA GLY A 9 -5.78 -13.05 -2.66
C GLY A 9 -5.37 -13.66 -1.30
N GLN A 10 -4.06 -13.79 -1.09
CA GLN A 10 -3.52 -14.39 0.12
C GLN A 10 -3.12 -13.30 1.11
N LYS A 11 -3.53 -13.45 2.38
CA LYS A 11 -3.25 -12.48 3.45
C LYS A 11 -1.73 -12.35 3.61
N ASN A 12 -1.21 -11.11 3.52
CA ASN A 12 0.21 -10.71 3.60
C ASN A 12 1.07 -10.87 2.33
N ILE A 13 0.49 -11.19 1.17
CA ILE A 13 1.21 -11.16 -0.11
C ILE A 13 0.78 -9.90 -0.87
N PRO A 14 1.72 -9.02 -1.29
CA PRO A 14 1.37 -7.88 -2.13
C PRO A 14 0.70 -8.34 -3.42
N TYR A 15 -0.35 -7.63 -3.84
CA TYR A 15 -1.08 -7.99 -5.06
C TYR A 15 -0.30 -7.67 -6.34
N LEU A 16 0.71 -6.79 -6.23
CA LEU A 16 1.43 -6.19 -7.36
C LEU A 16 2.94 -6.46 -7.38
N HIS A 17 3.53 -6.98 -6.30
CA HIS A 17 4.99 -7.11 -6.16
C HIS A 17 5.41 -8.44 -5.50
N ASP A 18 6.51 -9.02 -5.98
CA ASP A 18 7.09 -10.30 -5.53
C ASP A 18 7.77 -10.24 -4.15
N GLU A 19 7.98 -9.05 -3.56
CA GLU A 19 8.70 -8.91 -2.30
C GLU A 19 7.78 -8.99 -1.06
N VAL A 20 8.15 -9.81 -0.07
CA VAL A 20 7.36 -9.97 1.16
C VAL A 20 7.46 -8.72 2.03
N LYS A 21 6.30 -8.17 2.41
CA LYS A 21 6.25 -7.01 3.34
C LYS A 21 6.84 -7.40 4.68
N THR A 22 7.95 -6.75 5.01
CA THR A 22 8.60 -6.81 6.32
C THR A 22 8.01 -5.71 7.23
N LYS A 23 7.92 -5.95 8.55
CA LYS A 23 7.35 -4.99 9.52
C LYS A 23 8.33 -3.83 9.73
N ARG A 24 7.90 -2.60 9.43
CA ARG A 24 8.65 -1.37 9.72
C ARG A 24 7.74 -0.42 10.51
N THR A 25 8.29 0.24 11.53
CA THR A 25 7.57 1.25 12.32
C THR A 25 7.92 2.62 11.79
N VAL A 26 6.93 3.43 11.43
CA VAL A 26 7.10 4.83 11.03
C VAL A 26 6.38 5.71 12.04
N LEU A 27 7.08 6.71 12.57
CA LEU A 27 6.50 7.72 13.44
C LEU A 27 5.94 8.85 12.57
N LEU A 28 4.66 9.18 12.77
CA LEU A 28 3.94 10.17 11.99
C LEU A 28 3.23 11.15 12.93
N THR A 29 3.07 12.39 12.49
CA THR A 29 2.19 13.32 13.20
C THR A 29 0.73 12.89 13.04
N PRO A 30 -0.17 13.25 13.98
CA PRO A 30 -1.59 12.90 13.88
C PRO A 30 -2.23 13.40 12.57
N THR A 31 -1.85 14.60 12.13
CA THR A 31 -2.30 15.19 10.86
C THR A 31 -1.87 14.37 9.65
N ALA A 32 -0.59 13.94 9.61
CA ALA A 32 -0.09 13.11 8.52
C ALA A 32 -0.81 11.75 8.47
N TRP A 33 -1.09 11.15 9.63
CA TRP A 33 -1.82 9.89 9.71
C TRP A 33 -3.26 9.99 9.18
N ASP A 34 -3.98 11.05 9.53
CA ASP A 34 -5.37 11.25 9.07
C ASP A 34 -5.44 11.47 7.54
N ILE A 35 -4.50 12.23 6.99
CA ILE A 35 -4.36 12.42 5.54
C ILE A 35 -4.10 11.09 4.83
N LEU A 36 -3.19 10.27 5.36
CA LEU A 36 -2.88 8.94 4.79
C LEU A 36 -4.11 8.03 4.83
N LYS A 37 -4.85 8.02 5.94
CA LYS A 37 -6.09 7.24 6.09
C LYS A 37 -7.14 7.66 5.08
N THR A 38 -7.33 8.97 4.90
CA THR A 38 -8.28 9.53 3.92
C THR A 38 -7.87 9.18 2.49
N LYS A 39 -6.61 9.39 2.11
CA LYS A 39 -6.09 9.04 0.78
C LYS A 39 -6.19 7.55 0.48
N ALA A 40 -5.88 6.70 1.45
CA ALA A 40 -6.00 5.24 1.31
C ALA A 40 -7.45 4.81 1.09
N LYS A 41 -8.39 5.42 1.83
CA LYS A 41 -9.84 5.17 1.67
C LYS A 41 -10.33 5.63 0.30
N THR A 42 -9.92 6.81 -0.18
CA THR A 42 -10.31 7.32 -1.51
C THR A 42 -9.83 6.40 -2.64
N LYS A 43 -8.61 5.86 -2.53
CA LYS A 43 -8.04 4.94 -3.51
C LYS A 43 -8.46 3.47 -3.30
N ASN A 44 -9.24 3.18 -2.26
CA ASN A 44 -9.64 1.82 -1.85
C ASN A 44 -8.45 0.85 -1.71
N ILE A 45 -7.31 1.34 -1.20
CA ILE A 45 -6.09 0.56 -0.96
C ILE A 45 -5.68 0.63 0.52
N SER A 46 -4.77 -0.25 0.93
CA SER A 46 -4.18 -0.17 2.26
C SER A 46 -3.22 1.02 2.38
N ILE A 47 -3.08 1.57 3.60
CA ILE A 47 -2.10 2.65 3.88
C ILE A 47 -0.67 2.19 3.53
N SER A 48 -0.33 0.92 3.79
CA SER A 48 0.98 0.37 3.40
C SER A 48 1.20 0.40 1.89
N GLU A 49 0.17 0.11 1.10
CA GLU A 49 0.26 0.16 -0.37
C GLU A 49 0.37 1.59 -0.88
N LEU A 50 -0.36 2.52 -0.25
CA LEU A 50 -0.27 3.94 -0.56
C LEU A 50 1.16 4.47 -0.34
N MET A 51 1.80 4.06 0.75
CA MET A 51 3.18 4.46 1.07
C MET A 51 4.18 3.85 0.09
N GLU A 52 4.03 2.58 -0.27
CA GLU A 52 4.89 1.92 -1.26
C GLU A 52 4.75 2.54 -2.66
N GLN A 53 3.51 2.88 -3.07
CA GLN A 53 3.27 3.62 -4.30
C GLN A 53 3.98 4.97 -4.29
N TRP A 54 3.81 5.76 -3.21
CA TRP A 54 4.44 7.08 -3.12
C TRP A 54 5.97 7.02 -3.10
N ALA A 55 6.55 6.06 -2.38
CA ALA A 55 7.99 5.85 -2.33
C ALA A 55 8.59 5.47 -3.70
N ARG A 56 7.85 4.71 -4.52
CA ARG A 56 8.28 4.33 -5.87
C ARG A 56 8.02 5.41 -6.92
N ASP A 57 6.97 6.20 -6.74
CA ASP A 57 6.61 7.34 -7.62
C ASP A 57 7.62 8.48 -7.49
N THR A 58 8.25 8.65 -6.32
CA THR A 58 9.27 9.70 -6.07
C THR A 58 10.68 9.31 -6.57
N LEU A 59 10.84 8.15 -7.22
CA LEU A 59 12.13 7.65 -7.73
C LEU A 59 12.38 7.98 -9.22
N ASP A 60 11.55 8.85 -9.80
CA ASP A 60 11.72 9.43 -11.14
C ASP A 60 12.29 10.86 -11.05
#